data_AF-A0A7S2CBQ4-F1
#
_entry.id   AF-A0A7S2CBQ4-F1
#
_cell.length_a   1.000
_cell.length_b   1.000
_cell.length_c   1.000
_cell.angle_alpha   90.00
_cell.angle_beta   90.00
_cell.angle_gamma   90.00
#
_symmetry.space_group_name_H-M   'P 1'
#
loop_
_entity.id
_entity.type
_entity.pdbx_description
1 polymer ?
#
loop_
_entity_poly.entity_id
_entity_poly.type
_entity_poly.pdbx_seq_one_letter_code
_entity_poly.pdbx_strand_id
1 'polypeptide(L)'
;MTFPGFDFLTVSFIIAPLLCIVFSLCLGEVMGIIEGWEAGQGFWYISVNMAGLPNPYVNVSPLTIHGKIINCISAVATLLFSSTVVGVCGMLYIISDLPAFFILDHPRHGNKRAALAVFCVIPLVIQLACLIFGVILAAFEKWAISDGFLYVLSAVCGLGTPMTNVNPENFHGRVLGVILGIAAQGVIGAIIGVLAGIGPLVALVANFEKLPCFWGPQEKERVKEEDLTRSAVDPEEALNDPTDDPDTQDKAIPQDYERSWFEVCSS
;
A
#
# COMPACT_ATOMS: atom_id res chain seq x y z
N MET A 1 21.75 -5.31 0.37
CA MET A 1 21.99 -6.72 0.76
C MET A 1 20.78 -7.51 0.29
N THR A 2 20.86 -8.16 -0.87
CA THR A 2 19.78 -9.01 -1.39
C THR A 2 19.80 -10.32 -0.64
N PHE A 3 18.77 -10.64 0.14
CA PHE A 3 18.64 -11.98 0.71
C PHE A 3 18.34 -12.96 -0.43
N PRO A 4 19.23 -13.88 -0.76
CA PRO A 4 18.98 -14.86 -1.83
C PRO A 4 17.78 -15.72 -1.39
N GLY A 5 16.62 -15.50 -2.02
CA GLY A 5 15.36 -16.21 -1.74
C GLY A 5 14.14 -15.32 -1.48
N PHE A 6 14.32 -14.02 -1.23
CA PHE A 6 13.22 -13.05 -1.06
C PHE A 6 12.85 -12.36 -2.39
N ASP A 7 12.44 -13.16 -3.37
CA ASP A 7 11.96 -12.64 -4.65
C ASP A 7 10.48 -12.22 -4.52
N PHE A 8 10.04 -11.31 -5.41
CA PHE A 8 8.66 -10.84 -5.49
C PHE A 8 7.64 -11.98 -5.50
N LEU A 9 7.95 -13.05 -6.24
CA LEU A 9 7.09 -14.21 -6.34
C LEU A 9 6.97 -14.96 -5.00
N THR A 10 8.08 -15.14 -4.28
CA THR A 10 8.07 -15.79 -2.96
C THR A 10 7.25 -14.99 -1.96
N VAL A 11 7.44 -13.66 -1.92
CA VAL A 11 6.69 -12.79 -1.00
C VAL A 11 5.20 -12.81 -1.34
N SER A 12 4.84 -12.62 -2.62
CA SER A 12 3.45 -12.43 -3.04
C SER A 12 2.63 -13.71 -3.11
N PHE A 13 3.24 -14.85 -3.47
CA PHE A 13 2.52 -16.11 -3.66
C PHE A 13 2.66 -17.10 -2.49
N ILE A 14 3.67 -16.92 -1.63
CA ILE A 14 3.93 -17.86 -0.53
C ILE A 14 3.79 -17.17 0.82
N ILE A 15 4.61 -16.17 1.09
CA ILE A 15 4.69 -15.58 2.44
C ILE A 15 3.40 -14.81 2.77
N ALA A 16 2.97 -13.89 1.92
CA ALA A 16 1.79 -13.07 2.17
C ALA A 16 0.49 -13.90 2.28
N PRO A 17 0.22 -14.88 1.38
CA PRO A 17 -0.95 -15.74 1.54
C PRO A 17 -0.93 -16.61 2.80
N LEU A 18 0.24 -17.14 3.20
CA LEU A 18 0.35 -17.91 4.44
C LEU A 18 0.07 -17.05 5.67
N LEU A 19 0.67 -15.86 5.74
CA LEU A 19 0.40 -14.90 6.82
C LEU A 19 -1.09 -14.51 6.84
N CYS A 20 -1.69 -14.31 5.66
CA CYS A 20 -3.11 -14.02 5.56
C CYS A 20 -3.99 -15.14 6.10
N ILE A 21 -3.69 -16.39 5.76
CA ILE A 21 -4.43 -17.56 6.26
C ILE A 21 -4.34 -17.62 7.78
N VAL A 22 -3.13 -17.51 8.35
CA VAL A 22 -2.93 -17.54 9.81
C VAL A 22 -3.70 -16.41 10.50
N PHE A 23 -3.60 -15.20 9.97
CA PHE A 23 -4.27 -14.04 10.54
C PHE A 23 -5.80 -14.14 10.45
N SER A 24 -6.31 -14.64 9.32
CA SER A 24 -7.74 -14.88 9.10
C SER A 24 -8.28 -15.99 10.01
N LEU A 25 -7.49 -17.02 10.31
CA LEU A 25 -7.88 -18.06 11.26
C LEU A 25 -8.02 -17.45 12.66
N CYS A 26 -7.04 -16.67 13.11
CA CYS A 26 -7.08 -16.06 14.44
C CYS A 26 -8.27 -15.10 14.62
N LEU A 27 -8.44 -14.13 13.71
CA LEU A 27 -9.53 -13.15 13.83
C LEU A 27 -10.88 -13.72 13.45
N GLY A 28 -10.91 -14.64 12.48
CA GLY A 28 -12.12 -15.29 12.01
C GLY A 28 -12.76 -16.16 13.08
N GLU A 29 -11.98 -16.94 13.82
CA GLU A 29 -12.50 -17.75 14.93
C GLU A 29 -13.07 -16.86 16.06
N VAL A 30 -12.37 -15.79 16.44
CA VAL A 30 -12.86 -14.82 17.43
C VAL A 30 -14.20 -14.21 17.00
N MET A 31 -14.28 -13.79 15.74
CA MET A 31 -15.51 -13.23 15.15
C MET A 31 -16.65 -14.26 15.14
N GLY A 32 -16.35 -15.50 14.74
CA GLY A 32 -17.32 -16.58 14.67
C GLY A 32 -17.90 -16.93 16.04
N ILE A 33 -17.08 -16.95 17.10
CA ILE A 33 -17.52 -17.20 18.48
C ILE A 33 -18.45 -16.09 18.98
N ILE A 34 -18.11 -14.81 18.71
CA ILE A 34 -18.90 -13.67 19.18
C ILE A 34 -20.28 -13.62 18.52
N GLU A 35 -20.34 -13.91 17.22
CA GLU A 35 -21.59 -13.84 16.44
C GLU A 35 -22.36 -15.18 16.41
N GLY A 36 -21.79 -16.25 16.96
CA GLY A 36 -22.39 -17.59 16.90
C GLY A 36 -22.47 -18.14 15.48
N TRP A 37 -21.50 -17.82 14.64
CA TRP A 37 -21.42 -18.33 13.27
C TRP A 37 -20.98 -19.80 13.24
N GLU A 38 -21.27 -20.48 12.14
CA GLU A 38 -20.80 -21.85 11.92
C GLU A 38 -19.26 -21.87 11.81
N ALA A 39 -18.65 -22.97 12.26
CA ALA A 39 -17.20 -23.15 12.23
C ALA A 39 -16.63 -22.86 10.83
N GLY A 40 -15.61 -22.00 10.76
CA GLY A 40 -14.97 -21.58 9.51
C GLY A 40 -15.66 -20.46 8.74
N GLN A 41 -16.90 -20.06 9.06
CA GLN A 41 -17.52 -18.90 8.39
C GLN A 41 -16.75 -17.61 8.68
N GLY A 42 -16.32 -17.42 9.93
CA GLY A 42 -15.51 -16.27 10.32
C GLY A 42 -14.16 -16.22 9.61
N PHE A 43 -13.50 -17.37 9.38
CA PHE A 43 -12.28 -17.47 8.60
C PHE A 43 -12.49 -16.93 7.17
N TRP A 44 -13.51 -17.43 6.46
CA TRP A 44 -13.80 -16.99 5.10
C TRP A 44 -14.20 -15.52 5.03
N TYR A 45 -14.97 -15.04 6.00
CA TYR A 45 -15.36 -13.63 6.11
C TYR A 45 -14.12 -12.72 6.18
N ILE A 46 -13.16 -13.03 7.06
CA ILE A 46 -11.94 -12.22 7.20
C ILE A 46 -10.99 -12.39 6.00
N SER A 47 -10.82 -13.61 5.48
CA SER A 47 -9.92 -13.86 4.35
C SER A 47 -10.34 -13.12 3.08
N VAL A 48 -11.64 -13.06 2.79
CA VAL A 48 -12.16 -12.33 1.62
C VAL A 48 -11.87 -10.83 1.75
N ASN A 49 -12.14 -10.25 2.92
CA ASN A 49 -11.88 -8.84 3.18
C ASN A 49 -10.39 -8.51 3.05
N MET A 50 -9.50 -9.40 3.52
CA MET A 50 -8.06 -9.18 3.44
C MET A 50 -7.48 -9.35 2.04
N ALA A 51 -8.00 -10.32 1.28
CA ALA A 51 -7.65 -10.48 -0.11
C ALA A 51 -8.26 -9.40 -1.02
N GLY A 52 -9.09 -8.49 -0.49
CA GLY A 52 -9.76 -7.44 -1.26
C GLY A 52 -10.70 -8.02 -2.33
N LEU A 53 -11.28 -9.19 -2.06
CA LEU A 53 -12.17 -9.84 -3.00
C LEU A 53 -13.54 -9.14 -3.01
N PRO A 54 -14.14 -8.92 -4.19
CA PRO A 54 -15.34 -8.09 -4.30
C PRO A 54 -16.60 -8.77 -3.77
N ASN A 55 -16.58 -10.09 -3.66
CA ASN A 55 -17.73 -10.90 -3.30
C ASN A 55 -17.50 -11.67 -1.99
N PRO A 56 -18.45 -11.62 -1.04
CA PRO A 56 -18.37 -12.42 0.17
C PRO A 56 -18.52 -13.91 -0.16
N TYR A 57 -17.65 -14.74 0.43
CA TYR A 57 -17.78 -16.20 0.32
C TYR A 57 -18.83 -16.78 1.28
N VAL A 58 -19.22 -16.00 2.29
CA VAL A 58 -20.20 -16.38 3.29
C VAL A 58 -21.24 -15.27 3.42
N ASN A 59 -22.51 -15.65 3.43
CA ASN A 59 -23.63 -14.71 3.53
C ASN A 59 -23.97 -14.42 5.00
N VAL A 60 -22.96 -14.04 5.78
CA VAL A 60 -23.11 -13.65 7.19
C VAL A 60 -22.58 -12.25 7.41
N SER A 61 -23.17 -11.55 8.37
CA SER A 61 -22.79 -10.19 8.74
C SER A 61 -22.97 -10.01 10.25
N PRO A 62 -22.12 -9.20 10.92
CA PRO A 62 -22.25 -8.98 12.35
C PRO A 62 -23.57 -8.32 12.72
N LEU A 63 -24.35 -9.00 13.55
CA LEU A 63 -25.63 -8.52 14.06
C LEU A 63 -25.48 -7.91 15.45
N THR A 64 -24.58 -8.47 16.28
CA THR A 64 -24.38 -8.01 17.66
C THR A 64 -23.58 -6.70 17.73
N ILE A 65 -23.74 -5.93 18.81
CA ILE A 65 -22.94 -4.72 19.04
C ILE A 65 -21.46 -5.08 19.16
N HIS A 66 -21.14 -6.16 19.88
CA HIS A 66 -19.77 -6.61 20.07
C HIS A 66 -19.13 -7.03 18.76
N GLY A 67 -19.81 -7.80 17.92
CA GLY A 67 -19.26 -8.19 16.62
C GLY A 67 -19.16 -7.02 15.65
N LYS A 68 -20.01 -5.99 15.72
CA LYS A 68 -19.79 -4.75 14.95
C LYS A 68 -18.50 -4.02 15.36
N ILE A 69 -18.22 -3.94 16.67
CA ILE A 69 -16.97 -3.35 17.18
C ILE A 69 -15.77 -4.19 16.73
N ILE A 70 -15.82 -5.52 16.91
CA ILE A 70 -14.75 -6.42 16.51
C ILE A 70 -14.55 -6.42 14.99
N ASN A 71 -15.62 -6.30 14.20
CA ASN A 71 -15.55 -6.14 12.74
C ASN A 71 -14.81 -4.85 12.33
N CYS A 72 -15.04 -3.76 13.05
CA CYS A 72 -14.30 -2.51 12.80
C CYS A 72 -12.80 -2.69 13.10
N ILE A 73 -12.47 -3.29 14.24
CA ILE A 73 -11.09 -3.56 14.65
C ILE A 73 -10.41 -4.50 13.65
N SER A 74 -11.08 -5.59 13.27
CA SER A 74 -10.54 -6.55 12.31
C SER A 74 -10.37 -5.93 10.93
N ALA A 75 -11.31 -5.11 10.46
CA ALA A 75 -11.18 -4.39 9.20
C ALA A 75 -9.96 -3.45 9.18
N VAL A 76 -9.72 -2.70 10.27
CA VAL A 76 -8.52 -1.85 10.40
C VAL A 76 -7.25 -2.70 10.39
N ALA A 77 -7.22 -3.79 11.16
CA ALA A 77 -6.04 -4.66 11.24
C ALA A 77 -5.74 -5.34 9.89
N THR A 78 -6.78 -5.80 9.21
CA THR A 78 -6.72 -6.33 7.84
C THR A 78 -6.21 -5.28 6.86
N LEU A 79 -6.69 -4.04 6.92
CA LEU A 79 -6.23 -2.95 6.06
C LEU A 79 -4.74 -2.65 6.28
N LEU A 80 -4.29 -2.59 7.53
CA LEU A 80 -2.88 -2.41 7.89
C LEU A 80 -2.00 -3.55 7.39
N PHE A 81 -2.50 -4.79 7.48
CA PHE A 81 -1.78 -5.95 6.98
C PHE A 81 -1.66 -5.90 5.45
N SER A 82 -2.78 -5.70 4.72
CA SER A 82 -2.78 -5.61 3.26
C SER A 82 -1.91 -4.45 2.76
N SER A 83 -1.94 -3.28 3.41
CA SER A 83 -1.09 -2.15 3.02
C SER A 83 0.39 -2.42 3.27
N THR A 84 0.73 -3.17 4.32
CA THR A 84 2.10 -3.62 4.57
C THR A 84 2.59 -4.55 3.46
N VAL A 85 1.77 -5.53 3.05
CA VAL A 85 2.10 -6.43 1.94
C VAL A 85 2.34 -5.65 0.65
N VAL A 86 1.43 -4.73 0.31
CA VAL A 86 1.54 -3.82 -0.85
C VAL A 86 2.84 -3.01 -0.77
N GLY A 87 3.14 -2.41 0.38
CA GLY A 87 4.35 -1.62 0.60
C GLY A 87 5.64 -2.43 0.45
N VAL A 88 5.71 -3.62 1.08
CA VAL A 88 6.86 -4.53 0.96
C VAL A 88 7.07 -4.94 -0.49
N CYS A 89 6.01 -5.25 -1.23
CA CYS A 89 6.11 -5.60 -2.66
C CYS A 89 6.64 -4.44 -3.51
N GLY A 90 6.24 -3.20 -3.21
CA GLY A 90 6.73 -2.00 -3.89
C GLY A 90 8.19 -1.67 -3.60
N MET A 91 8.70 -2.02 -2.42
CA MET A 91 10.08 -1.77 -2.00
C MET A 91 11.08 -2.85 -2.47
N LEU A 92 10.63 -3.89 -3.18
CA LEU A 92 11.54 -4.90 -3.68
C LEU A 92 12.50 -4.32 -4.72
N TYR A 93 13.78 -4.65 -4.57
CA TYR A 93 14.85 -4.10 -5.40
C TYR A 93 14.60 -4.23 -6.91
N ILE A 94 14.06 -5.38 -7.34
CA ILE A 94 13.72 -5.64 -8.74
C ILE A 94 12.71 -4.60 -9.25
N ILE A 95 11.75 -4.21 -8.42
CA ILE A 95 10.70 -3.26 -8.78
C ILE A 95 11.26 -1.83 -8.81
N SER A 96 12.07 -1.46 -7.82
CA SER A 96 12.66 -0.11 -7.75
C SER A 96 13.63 0.18 -8.90
N ASP A 97 14.22 -0.84 -9.51
CA ASP A 97 15.17 -0.67 -10.62
C ASP A 97 14.50 -0.60 -12.01
N LEU A 98 13.22 -1.02 -12.12
CA LEU A 98 12.49 -1.01 -13.41
C LEU A 98 12.42 0.38 -14.07
N PRO A 99 12.15 1.49 -13.37
CA PRO A 99 12.11 2.82 -13.99
C PRO A 99 13.43 3.21 -14.66
N ALA A 100 14.56 2.86 -14.03
CA ALA A 100 15.90 3.08 -14.57
C ALA A 100 16.15 2.20 -15.81
N PHE A 101 15.76 0.92 -15.75
CA PHE A 101 15.86 0.00 -16.87
C PHE A 101 15.10 0.49 -18.12
N PHE A 102 13.90 1.07 -17.94
CA PHE A 102 13.11 1.63 -19.04
C PHE A 102 13.53 3.04 -19.46
N ILE A 103 14.55 3.63 -18.82
CA ILE A 103 15.06 4.98 -19.10
C ILE A 103 13.91 6.01 -19.08
N LEU A 104 13.06 5.92 -18.04
CA LEU A 104 11.90 6.81 -17.89
C LEU A 104 12.30 8.23 -17.47
N ASP A 105 13.50 8.40 -16.91
CA ASP A 105 13.95 9.66 -16.31
C ASP A 105 14.82 10.54 -17.23
N HIS A 106 14.76 10.32 -18.55
CA HIS A 106 15.63 11.09 -19.46
C HIS A 106 15.18 12.57 -19.57
N PRO A 107 16.02 13.59 -19.34
CA PRO A 107 15.60 15.01 -19.27
C PRO A 107 14.86 15.53 -20.51
N ARG A 108 15.28 15.09 -21.70
CA ARG A 108 14.73 15.57 -22.98
C ARG A 108 13.46 14.85 -23.46
N HIS A 109 13.23 13.61 -23.04
CA HIS A 109 12.16 12.74 -23.58
C HIS A 109 11.38 11.97 -22.50
N GLY A 110 11.75 12.13 -21.23
CA GLY A 110 11.21 11.40 -20.08
C GLY A 110 9.71 11.58 -19.95
N ASN A 111 9.20 12.82 -20.06
CA ASN A 111 7.76 13.10 -19.91
C ASN A 111 6.88 12.29 -20.86
N LYS A 112 7.28 12.13 -22.14
CA LYS A 112 6.49 11.36 -23.11
C LYS A 112 6.53 9.86 -22.83
N ARG A 113 7.69 9.34 -22.42
CA ARG A 113 7.88 7.92 -22.08
C ARG A 113 7.20 7.56 -20.77
N ALA A 114 7.33 8.40 -19.75
CA ALA A 114 6.61 8.30 -18.49
C ALA A 114 5.10 8.31 -18.72
N ALA A 115 4.58 9.25 -19.52
CA ALA A 115 3.15 9.26 -19.87
C ALA A 115 2.72 7.95 -20.58
N LEU A 116 3.49 7.48 -21.57
CA LEU A 116 3.21 6.21 -22.24
C LEU A 116 3.23 5.02 -21.26
N ALA A 117 4.21 4.98 -20.34
CA ALA A 117 4.31 3.95 -19.34
C ALA A 117 3.10 3.95 -18.39
N VAL A 118 2.74 5.11 -17.87
CA VAL A 118 1.63 5.28 -16.91
C VAL A 118 0.26 5.04 -17.54
N PHE A 119 0.01 5.57 -18.74
CA PHE A 119 -1.32 5.52 -19.36
C PHE A 119 -1.55 4.31 -20.27
N CYS A 120 -0.48 3.63 -20.73
CA CYS A 120 -0.62 2.50 -21.64
C CYS A 120 0.01 1.22 -21.08
N VAL A 121 1.28 1.27 -20.69
CA VAL A 121 2.02 0.05 -20.31
C VAL A 121 1.50 -0.53 -18.99
N ILE A 122 1.38 0.28 -17.95
CA ILE A 122 0.92 -0.17 -16.62
C ILE A 122 -0.50 -0.74 -16.69
N PRO A 123 -1.50 -0.06 -17.28
CA PRO A 123 -2.84 -0.63 -17.46
C PRO A 123 -2.85 -1.92 -18.27
N LEU A 124 -1.96 -2.06 -19.27
CA LEU A 124 -1.85 -3.28 -20.06
C LEU A 124 -1.27 -4.44 -19.23
N VAL A 125 -0.25 -4.18 -18.42
CA VAL A 125 0.35 -5.18 -17.51
C VAL A 125 -0.67 -5.63 -16.47
N ILE A 126 -1.43 -4.70 -15.87
CA ILE A 126 -2.52 -5.05 -14.94
C ILE A 126 -3.54 -5.96 -15.63
N GLN A 127 -4.01 -5.59 -16.82
CA GLN A 127 -4.98 -6.39 -17.57
C GLN A 127 -4.43 -7.78 -17.89
N LEU A 128 -3.17 -7.89 -18.29
CA LEU A 128 -2.53 -9.17 -18.55
C LEU A 128 -2.42 -10.04 -17.28
N ALA A 129 -2.04 -9.45 -16.15
CA ALA A 129 -2.01 -10.16 -14.87
C ALA A 129 -3.40 -10.66 -14.45
N CYS A 130 -4.42 -9.79 -14.57
CA CYS A 130 -5.82 -10.17 -14.33
C CYS A 130 -6.29 -11.30 -15.23
N LEU A 131 -5.87 -11.28 -16.51
CA LEU A 131 -6.21 -12.35 -17.46
C LEU A 131 -5.56 -13.67 -17.06
N ILE A 132 -4.27 -13.67 -16.71
CA ILE A 132 -3.55 -14.88 -16.30
C ILE A 132 -4.20 -15.49 -15.04
N PHE A 133 -4.40 -14.69 -14.00
CA PHE A 133 -5.03 -15.16 -12.75
C PHE A 133 -6.49 -15.56 -12.97
N GLY A 134 -7.22 -14.81 -13.79
CA GLY A 134 -8.61 -15.09 -14.14
C GLY A 134 -8.77 -16.39 -14.91
N VAL A 135 -7.89 -16.69 -15.86
CA VAL A 135 -7.86 -17.97 -16.59
C VAL A 135 -7.59 -19.13 -15.64
N ILE A 136 -6.62 -18.98 -14.72
CA ILE A 136 -6.31 -20.01 -13.72
C ILE A 136 -7.55 -20.28 -12.86
N LEU A 137 -8.18 -19.24 -12.30
CA LEU A 137 -9.36 -19.39 -11.44
C LEU A 137 -10.56 -19.98 -12.22
N ALA A 138 -10.81 -19.50 -13.44
CA ALA A 138 -11.87 -20.00 -14.30
C ALA A 138 -11.70 -21.49 -14.64
N ALA A 139 -10.46 -21.97 -14.83
CA ALA A 139 -10.19 -23.38 -15.08
C ALA A 139 -10.55 -24.27 -13.87
N PHE A 140 -10.30 -23.80 -12.65
CA PHE A 140 -10.64 -24.53 -11.42
C PHE A 140 -12.15 -24.55 -11.13
N GLU A 141 -12.82 -23.42 -11.35
CA GLU A 141 -14.26 -23.29 -11.10
C GLU A 141 -15.15 -23.62 -12.31
N LYS A 142 -14.54 -23.99 -13.45
CA LYS A 142 -15.21 -24.27 -14.73
C LYS A 142 -16.06 -23.09 -15.23
N TRP A 143 -15.55 -21.87 -15.06
CA TRP A 143 -16.20 -20.66 -15.55
C TRP A 143 -15.79 -20.32 -16.98
N ALA A 144 -16.52 -19.39 -17.59
CA ALA A 144 -16.02 -18.72 -18.77
C ALA A 144 -14.77 -17.90 -18.41
N ILE A 145 -13.80 -17.82 -19.34
CA ILE A 145 -12.58 -17.03 -19.15
C ILE A 145 -12.91 -15.56 -18.86
N SER A 146 -13.96 -15.02 -19.50
CA SER A 146 -14.44 -13.66 -19.26
C SER A 146 -14.85 -13.43 -17.80
N ASP A 147 -15.51 -14.40 -17.17
CA ASP A 147 -15.94 -14.27 -15.79
C ASP A 147 -14.75 -14.30 -14.84
N GLY A 148 -13.79 -15.21 -15.06
CA GLY A 148 -12.55 -15.25 -14.29
C GLY A 148 -11.74 -13.95 -14.41
N PHE A 149 -11.62 -13.41 -15.62
CA PHE A 149 -10.96 -12.12 -15.86
C PHE A 149 -11.66 -10.98 -15.12
N LEU A 150 -12.99 -10.84 -15.28
CA LEU A 150 -13.77 -9.78 -14.64
C LEU A 150 -13.78 -9.91 -13.11
N TYR A 151 -13.77 -11.14 -12.59
CA TYR A 151 -13.67 -11.42 -11.16
C TYR A 151 -12.36 -10.89 -10.57
N VAL A 152 -11.22 -11.25 -11.17
CA VAL A 152 -9.90 -10.78 -10.69
C VAL A 152 -9.73 -9.28 -10.91
N LEU A 153 -10.19 -8.75 -12.05
CA LEU A 153 -10.13 -7.32 -12.34
C LEU A 153 -10.92 -6.51 -11.28
N SER A 154 -12.08 -7.00 -10.86
CA SER A 154 -12.88 -6.37 -9.79
C SER A 154 -12.12 -6.32 -8.47
N ALA A 155 -11.40 -7.39 -8.11
CA ALA A 155 -10.57 -7.44 -6.91
C ALA A 155 -9.37 -6.47 -6.99
N VAL A 156 -8.65 -6.46 -8.12
CA VAL A 156 -7.51 -5.56 -8.35
C VAL A 156 -7.93 -4.09 -8.31
N CYS A 157 -9.09 -3.77 -8.88
CA CYS A 157 -9.64 -2.42 -8.87
C CYS A 157 -10.32 -2.04 -7.54
N GLY A 158 -10.44 -2.97 -6.58
CA GLY A 158 -11.10 -2.72 -5.30
C GLY A 158 -12.56 -2.31 -5.44
N LEU A 159 -13.27 -2.84 -6.44
CA LEU A 159 -14.65 -2.46 -6.71
C LEU A 159 -15.58 -3.01 -5.61
N GLY A 160 -16.35 -2.11 -4.98
CA GLY A 160 -17.37 -2.51 -4.01
C GLY A 160 -18.58 -3.22 -4.63
N THR A 161 -18.76 -3.13 -5.95
CA THR A 161 -19.73 -3.92 -6.71
C THR A 161 -18.96 -4.73 -7.75
N PRO A 162 -19.03 -6.08 -7.71
CA PRO A 162 -18.28 -6.92 -8.63
C PRO A 162 -18.75 -6.70 -10.08
N MET A 163 -17.86 -6.92 -11.04
CA MET A 163 -18.21 -6.91 -12.47
C MET A 163 -18.85 -8.22 -12.95
N THR A 164 -18.86 -9.26 -12.10
CA THR A 164 -19.49 -10.56 -12.40
C THR A 164 -20.18 -11.11 -11.15
N ASN A 165 -21.23 -11.90 -11.36
CA ASN A 165 -22.01 -12.53 -10.29
C ASN A 165 -21.51 -13.92 -9.89
N VAL A 166 -20.44 -14.42 -10.53
CA VAL A 166 -19.88 -15.73 -10.19
C VAL A 166 -19.03 -15.64 -8.91
N ASN A 167 -19.04 -16.72 -8.13
CA ASN A 167 -18.29 -16.85 -6.89
C ASN A 167 -17.75 -18.26 -6.71
N PRO A 168 -16.52 -18.44 -6.19
CA PRO A 168 -15.96 -19.76 -6.02
C PRO A 168 -16.83 -20.60 -5.08
N GLU A 169 -17.36 -21.70 -5.61
CA GLU A 169 -18.23 -22.60 -4.86
C GLU A 169 -17.41 -23.69 -4.17
N ASN A 170 -16.34 -24.14 -4.83
CA ASN A 170 -15.49 -25.20 -4.29
C ASN A 170 -14.53 -24.67 -3.23
N PHE A 171 -14.24 -25.50 -2.22
CA PHE A 171 -13.25 -25.19 -1.20
C PHE A 171 -11.89 -24.79 -1.81
N HIS A 172 -11.41 -25.56 -2.79
CA HIS A 172 -10.14 -25.27 -3.48
C HIS A 172 -10.18 -23.95 -4.26
N GLY A 173 -11.30 -23.63 -4.91
CA GLY A 173 -11.47 -22.36 -5.61
C GLY A 173 -11.50 -21.17 -4.66
N ARG A 174 -12.10 -21.31 -3.48
CA ARG A 174 -12.08 -20.27 -2.45
C ARG A 174 -10.67 -20.00 -1.94
N VAL A 175 -9.92 -21.05 -1.60
CA VAL A 175 -8.51 -20.94 -1.19
C VAL A 175 -7.70 -20.27 -2.31
N LEU A 176 -7.85 -20.74 -3.55
CA LEU A 176 -7.15 -20.18 -4.70
C LEU A 176 -7.53 -18.71 -4.93
N GLY A 177 -8.81 -18.35 -4.81
CA GLY A 177 -9.27 -16.97 -4.94
C GLY A 177 -8.65 -16.05 -3.89
N VAL A 178 -8.49 -16.50 -2.64
CA VAL A 178 -7.79 -15.74 -1.59
C VAL A 178 -6.32 -15.55 -1.95
N ILE A 179 -5.62 -16.63 -2.35
CA ILE A 179 -4.20 -16.56 -2.76
C ILE A 179 -4.02 -15.60 -3.95
N LEU A 180 -4.87 -15.72 -4.98
CA LEU A 180 -4.81 -14.87 -6.16
C LEU A 180 -5.19 -13.42 -5.86
N GLY A 181 -6.13 -13.16 -4.94
CA GLY A 181 -6.48 -11.82 -4.50
C GLY A 181 -5.31 -11.12 -3.80
N ILE A 182 -4.60 -11.84 -2.93
CA ILE A 182 -3.39 -11.31 -2.26
C ILE A 182 -2.25 -11.11 -3.26
N ALA A 183 -2.05 -12.06 -4.19
CA ALA A 183 -1.06 -11.90 -5.25
C ALA A 183 -1.37 -10.69 -6.14
N ALA A 184 -2.65 -10.45 -6.45
CA ALA A 184 -3.13 -9.27 -7.13
C ALA A 184 -2.81 -7.98 -6.37
N GLN A 185 -3.00 -7.94 -5.04
CA GLN A 185 -2.55 -6.82 -4.21
C GLN A 185 -1.03 -6.62 -4.27
N GLY A 186 -0.24 -7.71 -4.31
CA GLY A 186 1.21 -7.65 -4.53
C GLY A 186 1.57 -6.98 -5.86
N VAL A 187 0.84 -7.29 -6.95
CA VAL A 187 1.00 -6.61 -8.25
C VAL A 187 0.71 -5.11 -8.16
N ILE A 188 -0.34 -4.71 -7.42
CA ILE A 188 -0.63 -3.29 -7.16
C ILE A 188 0.54 -2.63 -6.42
N GLY A 189 1.09 -3.29 -5.40
CA GLY A 189 2.27 -2.81 -4.68
C GLY A 189 3.49 -2.63 -5.56
N ALA A 190 3.76 -3.60 -6.43
CA ALA A 190 4.83 -3.50 -7.42
C ALA A 190 4.64 -2.28 -8.35
N ILE A 191 3.41 -2.05 -8.82
CA ILE A 191 3.10 -0.91 -9.68
C ILE A 191 3.30 0.42 -8.95
N ILE A 192 2.85 0.53 -7.69
CA ILE A 192 3.08 1.70 -6.85
C ILE A 192 4.59 1.95 -6.70
N GLY A 193 5.38 0.89 -6.48
CA GLY A 193 6.85 0.98 -6.43
C GLY A 193 7.46 1.51 -7.74
N VAL A 194 7.02 1.02 -8.89
CA VAL A 194 7.45 1.54 -10.20
C VAL A 194 7.08 3.01 -10.37
N LEU A 195 5.84 3.39 -10.03
CA LEU A 195 5.36 4.76 -10.16
C LEU A 195 6.15 5.73 -9.27
N ALA A 196 6.52 5.31 -8.06
CA ALA A 196 7.32 6.10 -7.14
C ALA A 196 8.71 6.45 -7.70
N GLY A 197 9.25 5.65 -8.61
CA GLY A 197 10.54 5.91 -9.27
C GLY A 197 10.45 6.72 -10.57
N ILE A 198 9.26 7.21 -10.96
CA ILE A 198 9.11 8.03 -12.18
C ILE A 198 9.29 9.51 -11.82
N GLY A 199 10.47 10.07 -12.10
CA GLY A 199 10.83 11.47 -11.80
C GLY A 199 9.78 12.51 -12.19
N PRO A 200 9.24 12.50 -13.43
CA PRO A 200 8.17 13.43 -13.82
C PRO A 200 6.89 13.34 -12.96
N LEU A 201 6.55 12.15 -12.45
CA LEU A 201 5.39 11.95 -11.57
C LEU A 201 5.69 12.47 -10.16
N VAL A 202 6.89 12.19 -9.65
CA VAL A 202 7.36 12.73 -8.35
C VAL A 202 7.38 14.26 -8.39
N ALA A 203 7.92 14.85 -9.45
CA ALA A 203 7.92 16.29 -9.65
C ALA A 203 6.50 16.87 -9.76
N LEU A 204 5.57 16.15 -10.39
CA LEU A 204 4.16 16.55 -10.44
C LEU A 204 3.56 16.59 -9.03
N VAL A 205 3.73 15.52 -8.24
CA VAL A 205 3.24 15.44 -6.85
C VAL A 205 3.85 16.57 -5.99
N ALA A 206 5.15 16.79 -6.08
CA ALA A 206 5.83 17.88 -5.37
C ALA A 206 5.33 19.28 -5.77
N ASN A 207 4.93 19.47 -7.03
CA ASN A 207 4.30 20.71 -7.48
C ASN A 207 2.86 20.86 -6.96
N PHE A 208 2.12 19.75 -6.84
CA PHE A 208 0.78 19.74 -6.23
C PHE A 208 0.84 20.07 -4.73
N GLU A 209 1.83 19.55 -3.99
CA GLU A 209 2.03 19.83 -2.57
C GLU A 209 2.31 21.31 -2.28
N LYS A 210 2.92 22.02 -3.23
CA LYS A 210 3.18 23.46 -3.15
C LYS A 210 1.93 24.33 -3.38
N LEU A 211 0.80 23.75 -3.81
CA LEU A 211 -0.40 24.54 -4.06
C LEU A 211 -1.02 25.01 -2.72
N PRO A 212 -1.27 26.32 -2.54
CA PRO A 212 -1.71 26.91 -1.28
C PRO A 212 -3.12 26.49 -0.84
N CYS A 213 -3.84 25.72 -1.65
CA CYS A 213 -5.13 25.13 -1.27
C CYS A 213 -4.98 23.91 -0.35
N PHE A 214 -3.82 23.25 -0.35
CA PHE A 214 -3.62 22.03 0.44
C PHE A 214 -3.17 22.35 1.87
N TRP A 215 -2.33 23.36 2.01
CA TRP A 215 -1.97 23.93 3.30
C TRP A 215 -2.97 25.03 3.67
N GLY A 216 -4.01 24.63 4.41
CA GLY A 216 -4.98 25.57 4.96
C GLY A 216 -4.31 26.63 5.86
N PRO A 217 -5.07 27.66 6.31
CA PRO A 217 -4.58 28.74 7.17
C PRO A 217 -3.81 28.30 8.43
N GLN A 218 -3.96 27.04 8.85
CA GLN A 218 -3.35 26.48 10.05
C GLN A 218 -1.82 26.48 10.07
N GLU A 219 -1.12 26.39 8.94
CA GLU A 219 0.35 26.46 8.97
C GLU A 219 0.82 27.89 9.23
N LYS A 220 0.11 28.89 8.71
CA LYS A 220 0.39 30.30 9.01
C LYS A 220 0.11 30.61 10.48
N GLU A 221 -0.89 29.97 11.08
CA GLU A 221 -1.17 30.10 12.51
C GLU A 221 -0.10 29.41 13.35
N ARG A 222 0.40 28.24 12.95
CA ARG A 222 1.45 27.51 13.67
C ARG A 222 2.79 28.24 13.66
N VAL A 223 3.22 28.77 12.50
CA VAL A 223 4.43 29.60 12.40
C VAL A 223 4.29 30.88 13.24
N LYS A 224 3.10 31.49 13.24
CA LYS A 224 2.83 32.68 14.06
C LYS A 224 2.84 32.37 15.55
N GLU A 225 2.36 31.20 15.97
CA GLU A 225 2.38 30.74 17.35
C GLU A 225 3.81 30.38 17.81
N GLU A 226 4.63 29.77 16.95
CA GLU A 226 6.06 29.52 17.23
C GLU A 226 6.85 30.84 17.36
N ASP A 227 6.63 31.81 16.47
CA ASP A 227 7.24 33.14 16.56
C ASP A 227 6.81 33.89 17.83
N LEU A 228 5.53 33.83 18.18
CA LEU A 228 5.01 34.40 19.44
C LEU A 228 5.65 33.73 20.65
N THR A 229 5.72 32.40 20.66
CA THR A 229 6.34 31.63 21.75
C THR A 229 7.81 31.96 21.90
N ARG A 230 8.55 32.08 20.78
CA ARG A 230 9.96 32.46 20.77
C ARG A 230 10.20 33.89 21.24
N SER A 231 9.28 34.81 20.93
CA SER A 231 9.33 36.20 21.40
C SER A 231 8.94 36.37 22.87
N ALA A 232 8.23 35.39 23.44
CA ALA A 232 7.79 35.39 24.84
C ALA A 232 8.79 34.75 25.81
N VAL A 233 9.88 34.14 25.32
CA VAL A 233 11.01 33.73 26.15
C VAL A 233 11.71 35.00 26.63
N ASP A 234 11.68 35.24 27.94
CA ASP A 234 12.22 36.45 28.55
C ASP A 234 13.72 36.61 28.19
N PRO A 235 14.14 37.79 27.70
CA PRO A 235 15.54 38.06 27.38
C PRO A 235 16.48 37.95 28.59
N GLU A 236 15.95 37.90 29.82
CA GLU A 236 16.71 37.63 31.04
C GLU A 236 17.13 36.15 31.18
N GLU A 237 16.38 35.20 30.63
CA GLU A 237 16.73 33.77 30.68
C GLU A 237 17.81 33.43 29.64
N ALA A 238 17.83 34.15 28.51
CA ALA A 238 18.91 34.05 27.52
C ALA A 238 20.27 34.57 28.02
N LEU A 239 20.31 35.37 29.09
CA LEU A 239 21.54 35.91 29.66
C LEU A 239 22.19 35.00 30.72
N ASN A 240 21.50 33.93 31.14
CA ASN A 240 21.94 33.02 32.20
C ASN A 240 22.12 31.57 31.72
N ASP A 241 22.15 31.31 30.41
CA ASP A 241 22.48 29.98 29.89
C ASP A 241 23.95 29.64 30.25
N PRO A 242 24.21 28.71 31.19
CA PRO A 242 25.56 28.39 31.65
C PRO A 242 26.37 27.60 30.62
N THR A 243 25.82 27.35 29.43
CA THR A 243 26.48 26.59 28.36
C THR A 243 27.24 27.44 27.34
N ASP A 244 27.29 28.76 27.52
CA ASP A 244 28.24 29.65 26.84
C ASP A 244 29.66 29.48 27.43
N ASP A 245 30.22 28.28 27.25
CA ASP A 245 31.66 28.05 27.34
C ASP A 245 32.29 28.60 26.05
N PRO A 246 33.07 29.70 26.11
CA PRO A 246 33.67 30.33 24.93
C PRO A 246 34.61 29.39 24.15
N ASP A 247 35.00 28.25 24.71
CA ASP A 247 35.80 27.23 24.01
C ASP A 247 34.98 26.30 23.10
N THR A 248 33.64 26.37 23.10
CA THR A 248 32.78 25.49 22.27
C THR A 248 32.33 26.14 20.95
N GLN A 249 32.50 27.45 20.77
CA GLN A 249 32.06 28.18 19.56
C GLN A 249 32.92 27.93 18.30
N ASP A 250 34.08 27.26 18.42
CA ASP A 250 34.98 27.01 17.28
C ASP A 250 34.80 25.62 16.62
N LYS A 251 33.83 24.81 17.08
CA LYS A 251 33.42 23.63 16.32
C LYS A 251 32.41 24.05 15.26
N ALA A 252 32.93 24.67 14.20
CA ALA A 252 32.21 24.88 12.96
C ALA A 252 31.43 23.60 12.60
N ILE A 253 30.10 23.71 12.52
CA ILE A 253 29.27 22.67 11.93
C ILE A 253 29.86 22.41 10.54
N PRO A 254 30.29 21.17 10.24
CA PRO A 254 30.89 20.87 8.95
C PRO A 254 29.90 21.27 7.84
N GLN A 255 30.27 22.23 6.97
CA GLN A 255 29.44 22.71 5.85
C GLN A 255 29.04 21.59 4.88
N ASP A 256 29.71 20.45 4.99
CA ASP A 256 29.48 19.18 4.32
C ASP A 256 28.18 18.49 4.76
N TYR A 257 27.62 18.79 5.93
CA TYR A 257 26.35 18.19 6.35
C TYR A 257 25.14 18.77 5.60
N GLU A 258 25.12 20.09 5.34
CA GLU A 258 24.02 20.74 4.59
C GLU A 258 24.00 20.36 3.10
N ARG A 259 25.16 20.07 2.49
CA ARG A 259 25.19 19.63 1.09
C ARG A 259 24.63 18.22 0.91
N SER A 260 24.84 17.31 1.85
CA SER A 260 24.35 15.93 1.68
C SER A 260 22.82 15.82 1.74
N TRP A 261 22.15 16.66 2.53
CA TRP A 261 20.69 16.70 2.57
C TRP A 261 20.06 17.24 1.27
N PHE A 262 20.67 18.25 0.64
CA PHE A 262 20.16 18.78 -0.62
C PHE A 262 20.42 17.86 -1.82
N GLU A 263 21.53 17.12 -1.85
CA GLU A 263 21.81 16.15 -2.92
C GLU A 263 20.88 14.93 -2.85
N VAL A 264 20.51 14.48 -1.64
CA VAL A 264 19.58 13.35 -1.45
C VAL A 264 18.13 13.70 -1.84
N CYS A 265 17.71 14.96 -1.73
CA CYS A 265 16.37 15.40 -2.14
C CYS A 265 16.26 15.86 -3.61
N SER A 266 17.38 15.94 -4.34
CA SER A 266 17.41 16.38 -5.75
C SER A 266 17.84 15.29 -6.75
N SER A 267 18.07 14.07 -6.25
CA SER A 267 18.32 12.85 -7.03
C SER A 267 17.06 12.00 -7.11
#